data_AF-H3NR70-F1
#
_entry.id   AF-H3NR70-F1
#
_cell.length_a   1.000
_cell.length_b   1.000
_cell.length_c   1.000
_cell.angle_alpha   90.00
_cell.angle_beta   90.00
_cell.angle_gamma   90.00
#
_symmetry.space_group_name_H-M   'P 1'
#
loop_
_entity.id
_entity.type
_entity.pdbx_description
1 polymer ?
#
loop_
_entity_poly.entity_id
_entity_poly.type
_entity_poly.pdbx_seq_one_letter_code
_entity_poly.pdbx_strand_id
1 'polypeptide(L)' 'MRLANGIVLDKDTTFGELKFSALRREVRIQNENGSVSDEIKERTYDLKSKGQGRMIQVSIPASVPLKEFDYNVTV' A
#
# COMPACT_ATOMS: atom_id res chain seq x y z
N MET A 1 -16.41 -13.86 32.36
CA MET A 1 -16.74 -13.42 30.97
C MET A 1 -15.49 -12.75 30.40
N ARG A 2 -14.84 -13.33 29.39
CA ARG A 2 -13.65 -12.76 28.74
C ARG A 2 -14.12 -11.95 27.54
N LEU A 3 -13.86 -10.63 27.53
CA LEU A 3 -14.03 -9.80 26.35
C LEU A 3 -12.95 -10.19 25.33
N ALA A 4 -13.32 -10.34 24.05
CA ALA A 4 -12.35 -10.64 22.99
C ALA A 4 -11.32 -9.51 22.92
N ASN A 5 -10.03 -9.85 22.99
CA ASN A 5 -8.93 -8.91 22.87
C ASN A 5 -8.78 -8.46 21.41
N GLY A 6 -9.68 -7.59 20.95
CA GLY A 6 -9.60 -6.94 19.64
C GLY A 6 -9.70 -7.86 18.42
N ILE A 7 -9.38 -7.30 17.25
CA ILE A 7 -9.29 -8.02 15.97
C ILE A 7 -7.91 -8.66 15.91
N VAL A 8 -7.84 -9.98 15.94
CA VAL A 8 -6.60 -10.72 15.69
C VAL A 8 -6.37 -10.74 14.18
N LEU A 9 -5.46 -9.89 13.69
CA LEU A 9 -5.04 -9.87 12.29
C LEU A 9 -3.94 -10.92 12.09
N ASP A 10 -4.32 -12.07 11.56
CA ASP A 10 -3.37 -13.04 11.04
C ASP A 10 -3.06 -12.68 9.57
N LYS A 11 -1.78 -12.40 9.26
CA LYS A 11 -1.35 -11.90 7.95
C LYS A 11 -1.66 -12.89 6.83
N ASP A 12 -1.46 -14.17 7.10
CA ASP A 12 -1.62 -15.24 6.11
C ASP A 12 -3.09 -15.46 5.75
N THR A 13 -3.97 -15.41 6.74
CA THR A 13 -5.42 -15.49 6.54
C THR A 13 -6.02 -14.20 5.98
N THR A 14 -5.46 -13.04 6.30
CA THR A 14 -6.03 -11.75 5.87
C THR A 14 -5.61 -11.39 4.45
N PHE A 15 -4.31 -11.43 4.14
CA PHE A 15 -3.78 -11.00 2.85
C PHE A 15 -3.14 -12.15 2.07
N GLY A 16 -2.70 -13.20 2.76
CA GLY A 16 -1.91 -14.28 2.17
C GLY A 16 -0.64 -13.75 1.52
N GLU A 17 -0.21 -14.43 0.46
CA GLU A 17 0.93 -13.98 -0.35
C GLU A 17 0.59 -12.68 -1.09
N LEU A 18 1.46 -11.68 -0.94
CA LEU A 18 1.38 -10.40 -1.64
C LEU A 18 2.46 -10.37 -2.73
N LYS A 19 2.05 -10.09 -3.97
CA LYS A 19 2.98 -9.92 -5.09
C LYS A 19 2.88 -8.54 -5.68
N PHE A 20 4.02 -7.91 -5.94
CA PHE A 20 4.08 -6.62 -6.59
C PHE A 20 3.51 -6.67 -8.00
N SER A 21 2.71 -5.67 -8.36
CA SER A 21 2.21 -5.48 -9.72
C SER A 21 2.76 -4.20 -10.35
N ALA A 22 2.51 -3.04 -9.73
CA ALA A 22 2.95 -1.75 -10.27
C ALA A 22 2.91 -0.63 -9.21
N LEU A 23 3.71 0.42 -9.43
CA LEU A 23 3.46 1.74 -8.85
C LEU A 23 2.32 2.40 -9.64
N ARG A 24 1.16 2.59 -9.00
CA ARG A 24 -0.06 3.06 -9.66
C ARG A 24 -0.10 4.57 -9.79
N ARG A 25 0.19 5.27 -8.69
CA ARG A 25 0.06 6.72 -8.59
C ARG A 25 0.97 7.26 -7.49
N GLU A 26 1.52 8.43 -7.74
CA GLU A 26 2.11 9.28 -6.71
C GLU A 26 1.19 10.49 -6.51
N VAL A 27 0.78 10.74 -5.27
CA VAL A 27 0.03 11.95 -4.92
C VAL A 27 1.03 12.98 -4.43
N ARG A 28 0.97 14.16 -5.02
CA ARG A 28 1.85 15.29 -4.70
C ARG A 28 1.18 16.25 -3.72
N ILE A 29 1.96 17.02 -2.99
CA ILE A 29 1.48 18.04 -2.07
C ILE A 29 0.87 19.20 -2.88
N GLN A 30 -0.27 19.73 -2.41
CA GLN A 30 -0.81 20.98 -2.94
C GLN A 30 -0.22 22.14 -2.13
N ASN A 31 0.33 23.13 -2.84
CA ASN A 31 0.78 24.38 -2.26
C ASN A 31 -0.43 25.22 -1.79
N GLU A 32 -0.18 26.19 -0.93
CA GLU A 32 -1.23 27.08 -0.38
C GLU A 32 -1.96 27.90 -1.46
N ASN A 33 -1.28 28.16 -2.58
CA ASN A 33 -1.84 28.84 -3.75
C ASN A 33 -2.65 27.92 -4.68
N GLY A 34 -2.87 26.65 -4.30
CA GLY A 34 -3.60 25.65 -5.09
C GLY A 34 -2.79 24.99 -6.22
N SER A 35 -1.54 25.38 -6.45
CA SER A 35 -0.66 24.71 -7.41
C SER A 35 -0.15 23.36 -6.86
N VAL A 36 0.21 22.45 -7.76
CA VAL A 36 0.78 21.14 -7.39
C VAL A 36 2.29 21.30 -7.20
N SER A 37 2.80 20.90 -6.04
CA SER A 37 4.24 20.85 -5.74
C SER A 37 4.90 19.64 -6.40
N ASP A 38 6.23 19.66 -6.54
CA ASP A 38 7.01 18.48 -6.94
C ASP A 38 7.23 17.50 -5.78
N GLU A 39 6.90 17.89 -4.55
CA GLU A 39 6.99 17.03 -3.38
C GLU A 39 5.89 15.95 -3.38
N ILE A 40 6.30 14.69 -3.24
CA ILE A 40 5.38 13.55 -3.12
C ILE A 40 4.88 13.47 -1.68
N LYS A 41 3.58 13.26 -1.52
CA LYS A 41 2.91 13.01 -0.23
C LYS A 41 2.76 11.52 0.04
N GLU A 42 2.29 10.76 -0.94
CA GLU A 42 2.05 9.32 -0.83
C GLU A 42 2.24 8.61 -2.17
N ARG A 43 2.58 7.32 -2.10
CA ARG A 43 2.74 6.43 -3.24
C ARG A 43 1.78 5.27 -3.10
N THR A 44 0.94 5.06 -4.11
CA THR A 44 -0.01 3.95 -4.17
C THR A 44 0.54 2.83 -5.04
N TYR A 45 0.66 1.64 -4.48
CA TYR A 45 1.10 0.42 -5.14
C TYR A 45 -0.06 -0.54 -5.36
N ASP A 46 -0.08 -1.17 -6.52
CA ASP A 46 -0.97 -2.28 -6.83
C ASP A 46 -0.28 -3.60 -6.45
N LEU A 47 -0.89 -4.35 -5.52
CA LEU A 47 -0.42 -5.67 -5.08
C LEU A 47 -1.47 -6.72 -5.39
N LYS A 48 -1.03 -7.91 -5.81
CA LYS A 48 -1.89 -9.09 -5.94
C LYS A 48 -1.93 -9.80 -4.60
N SER A 49 -3.11 -9.88 -3.99
CA SER A 49 -3.31 -10.59 -2.72
C SER A 49 -3.96 -11.94 -2.97
N LYS A 50 -3.29 -13.01 -2.55
CA LYS A 50 -3.84 -14.36 -2.60
C LYS A 50 -5.00 -14.54 -1.62
N GLY A 51 -4.90 -13.98 -0.41
CA GLY A 51 -5.95 -14.06 0.61
C GLY A 51 -7.24 -13.35 0.18
N GLN A 52 -7.13 -12.17 -0.43
CA GLN A 52 -8.29 -11.39 -0.87
C GLN A 52 -8.83 -11.79 -2.25
N GLY A 53 -8.10 -12.63 -3.00
CA GLY A 53 -8.45 -13.08 -4.35
C GLY A 53 -8.51 -11.96 -5.40
N ARG A 54 -7.94 -10.79 -5.11
CA ARG A 54 -8.01 -9.59 -5.97
C ARG A 54 -6.78 -8.71 -5.81
N MET A 55 -6.64 -7.75 -6.72
CA MET A 55 -5.66 -6.68 -6.59
C MET A 55 -6.10 -5.71 -5.49
N ILE A 56 -5.15 -5.31 -4.65
CA ILE A 56 -5.34 -4.33 -3.58
C ILE A 56 -4.42 -3.13 -3.83
N GLN A 57 -4.89 -1.95 -3.41
CA GLN A 57 -4.14 -0.71 -3.47
C GLN A 57 -3.60 -0.39 -2.09
N VAL A 58 -2.28 -0.20 -2.01
CA VAL A 58 -1.59 0.14 -0.77
C VAL A 58 -0.92 1.49 -0.95
N SER A 59 -1.44 2.51 -0.26
CA SER A 59 -0.81 3.83 -0.19
C SER A 59 0.14 3.90 1.00
N ILE A 60 1.38 4.30 0.75
CA ILE A 60 2.38 4.57 1.78
C ILE A 60 2.84 6.03 1.72
N PRO A 61 3.16 6.67 2.86
CA PRO A 61 3.64 8.05 2.87
C PRO A 61 5.02 8.15 2.20
N ALA A 62 5.31 9.32 1.63
CA ALA A 62 6.57 9.58 0.93
C ALA A 62 7.81 9.55 1.85
N SER A 63 7.61 9.61 3.17
CA SER A 63 8.65 9.38 4.17
C SER A 63 9.24 7.97 4.08
N VAL A 64 8.51 7.01 3.52
CA VAL A 64 9.05 5.70 3.16
C VAL A 64 9.74 5.83 1.79
N PRO A 65 11.02 5.40 1.67
CA PRO A 65 11.74 5.49 0.41
C PRO A 65 11.04 4.70 -0.70
N LEU A 66 11.21 5.16 -1.94
CA LEU A 66 10.70 4.45 -3.11
C LEU A 66 11.30 3.03 -3.13
N LYS A 67 10.42 2.03 -3.18
CA LYS A 67 10.81 0.64 -3.38
C LYS A 67 10.57 0.27 -4.83
N GLU A 68 11.64 -0.11 -5.50
CA GLU A 68 11.59 -0.68 -6.85
C GLU A 68 11.55 -2.19 -6.71
N PHE A 69 10.48 -2.79 -7.21
CA PHE A 69 10.28 -4.23 -7.19
C PHE A 69 10.02 -4.71 -8.61
N ASP A 70 10.53 -5.89 -8.92
CA ASP A 70 10.17 -6.58 -10.16
C ASP A 70 8.71 -7.04 -10.12
N TYR A 71 8.13 -7.18 -11.31
CA TYR A 71 6.78 -7.72 -11.44
C TYR A 71 6.69 -9.13 -10.85
N ASN A 72 5.64 -9.37 -10.06
CA ASN A 72 5.36 -10.62 -9.34
C ASN A 72 6.35 -11.00 -8.22
N VAL A 73 7.27 -10.13 -7.81
CA VAL A 73 8.08 -10.36 -6.61
C VAL A 73 7.19 -10.37 -5.35
N THR A 74 7.48 -11.29 -4.42
CA THR A 74 6.76 -11.38 -3.15
C THR A 74 7.23 -10.31 -2.17
N VAL A 75 6.29 -9.62 -1.50
CA VAL A 75 6.54 -8.47 -0.61
C VAL A 75 5.97 -8.63 0.80
#